data_AF-A0A430HTN6-F1
#
_entry.id   AF-A0A430HTN6-F1
#
_cell.length_a   1.000
_cell.length_b   1.000
_cell.length_c   1.000
_cell.angle_alpha   90.00
_cell.angle_beta   90.00
_cell.angle_gamma   90.00
#
_symmetry.space_group_name_H-M   'P 1'
#
loop_
_entity.id
_entity.type
_entity.pdbx_description
1 polymer ?
#
loop_
_entity_poly.entity_id
_entity_poly.type
_entity_poly.pdbx_seq_one_letter_code
_entity_poly.pdbx_strand_id
1 'polypeptide(L)'
;MQMLMNISAKAPQILLITLALCALYGLLPASCRPSIRQVEPHYADGSNSTTLFVVVHGLSGAGRMHPLRDQLLSFGDVLLLDFPAWSNARPDDVSAQISTLVQAQSQGKNYQKIVIVGFSMGALLARRAFLEAARTGKPWSTIVTRFVLLAGMNRGWSLSGPRPSDMRWHTHTMYAVGAWLANLTRSASLIMSMQTGTPFVADLRLDWMRHFRQTGVEHPEVVQLLGDIDEIVSAGDNEDLAAAPQGDFAWLRVRGTNHREILSYDDTSDHNIGQYRLAKVMLAATACFSDIRGQSEVLPSPSDPAVTKLVFILHGIRDLGRWSSTLESDLRKRHDVVMNGKGKLMVESMRYGYFGMGQFLMKMERDYYVRWFMDEYTEAVARYPKTKEIDFIGHSNGTYLFTRALKDYRSLNVDRAVLAGSVAPRDYAWAPHFENGQVKKVRNYVAKDDLVVALLPRFFENRPRLLFGDEIGSAGYNGFNAADHAATSGHIENFKFLTGGHGAFTEERDGISEFIIPTPGAALSGRNEKRQPNWLTVASDYFTVALWAAMALVLVLLGIRVAEAAGSRAPFALLAYLFLLWQVLRWA
;
A
#
# COMPACT_ATOMS: atom_id res chain seq x y z
N MET A 1 38.49 -20.25 25.59
CA MET A 1 38.28 -18.80 25.88
C MET A 1 38.97 -17.88 24.86
N GLN A 2 40.24 -18.11 24.49
CA GLN A 2 40.92 -17.35 23.41
C GLN A 2 40.28 -17.47 22.01
N MET A 3 39.65 -18.60 21.69
CA MET A 3 38.95 -18.78 20.40
C MET A 3 37.67 -17.93 20.29
N LEU A 4 36.98 -17.66 21.42
CA LEU A 4 35.80 -16.79 21.46
C LEU A 4 36.16 -15.30 21.40
N MET A 5 37.32 -14.91 21.94
CA MET A 5 37.82 -13.52 21.83
C MET A 5 38.28 -13.18 20.40
N ASN A 6 38.81 -14.13 19.63
CA ASN A 6 39.20 -13.91 18.23
C ASN A 6 37.99 -13.77 17.28
N ILE A 7 36.85 -14.38 17.60
CA ILE A 7 35.60 -14.18 16.84
C ILE A 7 35.03 -12.79 17.12
N SER A 8 35.13 -12.29 18.36
CA SER A 8 34.68 -10.94 18.74
C SER A 8 35.44 -9.80 18.03
N ALA A 9 36.74 -9.97 17.77
CA ALA A 9 37.55 -8.94 17.09
C ALA A 9 37.32 -8.89 15.57
N LYS A 10 36.93 -10.02 14.95
CA LYS A 10 36.65 -10.12 13.51
C LYS A 10 35.17 -9.97 13.14
N ALA A 11 34.26 -10.10 14.10
CA ALA A 11 32.82 -9.89 13.89
C ALA A 11 32.48 -8.55 13.19
N PRO A 12 33.06 -7.39 13.56
CA PRO A 12 32.79 -6.14 12.83
C PRO A 12 33.36 -6.14 11.41
N GLN A 13 34.49 -6.80 11.16
CA GLN A 13 35.08 -6.92 9.83
C GLN A 13 34.27 -7.84 8.92
N ILE A 14 33.77 -8.97 9.46
CA ILE A 14 32.88 -9.89 8.74
C ILE A 14 31.57 -9.17 8.41
N LEU A 15 30.98 -8.45 9.37
CA LEU A 15 29.79 -7.64 9.14
C LEU A 15 30.02 -6.57 8.07
N LEU A 16 31.16 -5.87 8.09
CA LEU A 16 31.55 -4.89 7.07
C LEU A 16 31.74 -5.53 5.68
N ILE A 17 32.36 -6.70 5.59
CA ILE A 17 32.55 -7.45 4.34
C ILE A 17 31.19 -7.95 3.82
N THR A 18 30.33 -8.46 4.68
CA THR A 18 28.97 -8.89 4.32
C THR A 18 28.14 -7.70 3.85
N LEU A 19 28.18 -6.56 4.55
CA LEU A 19 27.51 -5.33 4.12
C LEU A 19 28.07 -4.79 2.80
N ALA A 20 29.40 -4.87 2.58
CA ALA A 20 30.04 -4.48 1.34
C ALA A 20 29.70 -5.42 0.17
N LEU A 21 29.63 -6.73 0.39
CA LEU A 21 29.19 -7.72 -0.60
C LEU A 21 27.70 -7.58 -0.92
N CYS A 22 26.86 -7.32 0.07
CA CYS A 22 25.45 -7.00 -0.12
C CYS A 22 25.26 -5.68 -0.88
N ALA A 23 26.10 -4.68 -0.63
CA ALA A 23 26.12 -3.43 -1.39
C ALA A 23 26.58 -3.65 -2.83
N LEU A 24 27.61 -4.46 -3.07
CA LEU A 24 28.06 -4.85 -4.42
C LEU A 24 26.98 -5.61 -5.20
N TYR A 25 26.24 -6.51 -4.53
CA TYR A 25 25.11 -7.21 -5.14
C TYR A 25 23.91 -6.29 -5.40
N GLY A 26 23.65 -5.31 -4.53
CA GLY A 26 22.62 -4.29 -4.74
C GLY A 26 22.97 -3.24 -5.81
N LEU A 27 24.27 -3.10 -6.15
CA LEU A 27 24.77 -2.24 -7.22
C LEU A 27 24.77 -2.92 -8.59
N LEU A 28 24.59 -4.24 -8.66
CA LEU A 28 24.36 -4.90 -9.95
C LEU A 28 23.00 -4.45 -10.47
N PRO A 29 22.94 -3.77 -11.64
CA PRO A 29 21.70 -3.24 -12.14
C PRO A 29 20.65 -4.35 -12.24
N ALA A 30 19.41 -3.98 -11.93
CA ALA A 30 18.19 -4.74 -12.23
C ALA A 30 17.95 -4.89 -13.75
N SER A 31 19.02 -5.05 -14.53
CA SER A 31 19.03 -5.08 -16.00
C SER A 31 18.64 -6.45 -16.57
N CYS A 32 18.49 -7.48 -15.75
CA CYS A 32 17.74 -8.65 -16.17
C CYS A 32 16.25 -8.30 -16.17
N ARG A 33 15.71 -7.91 -17.34
CA ARG A 33 14.27 -7.89 -17.56
C ARG A 33 13.71 -9.22 -17.02
N PRO A 34 12.77 -9.20 -16.07
CA PRO A 34 12.15 -10.43 -15.60
C PRO A 34 11.41 -11.03 -16.79
N SER A 35 12.01 -12.02 -17.43
CA SER A 35 11.31 -12.84 -18.42
C SER A 35 10.45 -13.80 -17.63
N ILE A 36 9.14 -13.59 -17.65
CA ILE A 36 8.22 -14.65 -17.28
C ILE A 36 8.38 -15.74 -18.33
N ARG A 37 8.56 -16.96 -17.87
CA ARG A 37 8.57 -18.12 -18.74
C ARG A 37 7.26 -18.85 -18.51
N GLN A 38 6.62 -19.20 -19.61
CA GLN A 38 5.67 -20.29 -19.56
C GLN A 38 6.47 -21.55 -19.20
N VAL A 39 6.08 -22.24 -18.14
CA VAL A 39 6.44 -23.66 -18.02
C VAL A 39 5.55 -24.35 -19.04
N GLU A 40 6.15 -25.04 -20.01
CA GLU A 40 5.52 -25.61 -21.21
C GLU A 40 4.00 -25.86 -21.06
N PRO A 41 3.15 -25.36 -21.98
CA PRO A 41 1.72 -25.62 -21.89
C PRO A 41 1.48 -27.14 -21.89
N HIS A 42 0.84 -27.63 -20.84
CA HIS A 42 0.48 -29.03 -20.75
C HIS A 42 -0.98 -29.18 -21.12
N TYR A 43 -1.21 -29.98 -22.15
CA TYR A 43 -2.54 -30.31 -22.64
C TYR A 43 -2.97 -31.63 -22.02
N ALA A 44 -4.26 -31.74 -21.71
CA ALA A 44 -4.83 -33.03 -21.35
C ALA A 44 -4.62 -34.01 -22.52
N ASP A 45 -4.16 -35.23 -22.25
CA ASP A 45 -3.90 -36.22 -23.30
C ASP A 45 -5.16 -36.45 -24.14
N GLY A 46 -5.11 -36.03 -25.41
CA GLY A 46 -6.07 -36.44 -26.45
C GLY A 46 -7.36 -35.64 -26.66
N SER A 47 -7.54 -34.36 -26.26
CA SER A 47 -8.83 -33.70 -26.55
C SER A 47 -8.86 -32.19 -26.77
N ASN A 48 -9.90 -31.79 -27.52
CA ASN A 48 -10.50 -30.46 -27.58
C ASN A 48 -11.00 -30.01 -26.18
N SER A 49 -10.10 -29.77 -25.23
CA SER A 49 -10.49 -29.27 -23.92
C SER A 49 -11.23 -27.93 -24.06
N THR A 50 -12.38 -27.82 -23.39
CA THR A 50 -13.16 -26.57 -23.29
C THR A 50 -12.76 -25.73 -22.07
N THR A 51 -11.89 -26.24 -21.21
CA THR A 51 -11.47 -25.59 -19.96
C THR A 51 -9.95 -25.36 -19.97
N LEU A 52 -9.56 -24.14 -19.58
CA LEU A 52 -8.17 -23.78 -19.31
C LEU A 52 -8.00 -23.42 -17.83
N PHE A 53 -7.11 -24.13 -17.15
CA PHE A 53 -6.64 -23.78 -15.82
C PHE A 53 -5.38 -22.92 -15.93
N VAL A 54 -5.40 -21.72 -15.36
CA VAL A 54 -4.23 -20.83 -15.29
C VAL A 54 -3.67 -20.88 -13.88
N VAL A 55 -2.46 -21.44 -13.72
CA VAL A 55 -1.85 -21.68 -12.42
C VAL A 55 -0.69 -20.71 -12.19
N VAL A 56 -0.79 -19.92 -11.12
CA VAL A 56 0.18 -18.88 -10.75
C VAL A 56 0.78 -19.18 -9.37
N HIS A 57 2.08 -19.46 -9.33
CA HIS A 57 2.77 -19.84 -8.09
C HIS A 57 3.05 -18.64 -7.17
N GLY A 58 3.43 -18.96 -5.92
CA GLY A 58 3.86 -18.02 -4.91
C GLY A 58 5.39 -17.88 -4.82
N LEU A 59 5.90 -17.54 -3.64
CA LEU A 59 7.35 -17.35 -3.42
C LEU A 59 8.20 -18.63 -3.63
N SER A 60 7.56 -19.80 -3.55
CA SER A 60 8.23 -21.11 -3.65
C SER A 60 8.48 -21.59 -5.09
N GLY A 61 8.09 -20.82 -6.11
CA GLY A 61 8.31 -21.14 -7.53
C GLY A 61 7.31 -22.16 -8.12
N ALA A 62 7.33 -22.31 -9.45
CA ALA A 62 6.40 -23.16 -10.19
C ALA A 62 6.49 -24.65 -9.83
N GLY A 63 7.68 -25.14 -9.46
CA GLY A 63 7.90 -26.55 -9.14
C GLY A 63 6.99 -27.09 -8.03
N ARG A 64 6.58 -26.24 -7.07
CA ARG A 64 5.64 -26.62 -6.00
C ARG A 64 4.20 -26.80 -6.49
N MET A 65 3.85 -26.29 -7.66
CA MET A 65 2.53 -26.41 -8.25
C MET A 65 2.41 -27.62 -9.20
N HIS A 66 3.50 -28.35 -9.47
CA HIS A 66 3.48 -29.51 -10.39
C HIS A 66 2.48 -30.58 -9.96
N PRO A 67 2.41 -31.00 -8.67
CA PRO A 67 1.42 -31.99 -8.26
C PRO A 67 -0.02 -31.53 -8.52
N LEU A 68 -0.32 -30.24 -8.33
CA LEU A 68 -1.64 -29.68 -8.62
C LEU A 68 -1.92 -29.65 -10.12
N ARG A 69 -0.95 -29.21 -10.94
CA ARG A 69 -1.05 -29.24 -12.40
C ARG A 69 -1.42 -30.64 -12.88
N ASP A 70 -0.72 -31.66 -12.39
CA ASP A 70 -0.90 -33.04 -12.83
C ASP A 70 -2.32 -33.56 -12.52
N GLN A 71 -2.89 -33.15 -11.39
CA GLN A 71 -4.27 -33.48 -11.03
C GLN A 71 -5.29 -32.73 -11.91
N LEU A 72 -5.03 -31.47 -12.24
CA LEU A 72 -5.91 -30.63 -13.08
C LEU A 72 -5.93 -31.06 -14.55
N LEU A 73 -4.88 -31.72 -15.06
CA LEU A 73 -4.83 -32.23 -16.45
C LEU A 73 -5.96 -33.21 -16.78
N SER A 74 -6.52 -33.88 -15.77
CA SER A 74 -7.69 -34.76 -15.96
C SER A 74 -9.00 -33.99 -16.20
N PHE A 75 -9.01 -32.67 -15.99
CA PHE A 75 -10.19 -31.81 -16.11
C PHE A 75 -10.09 -30.74 -17.21
N GLY A 76 -8.90 -30.53 -17.78
CA GLY A 76 -8.69 -29.56 -18.85
C GLY A 76 -7.22 -29.24 -19.10
N ASP A 77 -6.98 -28.25 -19.96
CA ASP A 77 -5.63 -27.79 -20.27
C ASP A 77 -5.09 -26.96 -19.10
N VAL A 78 -3.78 -27.03 -18.86
CA VAL A 78 -3.16 -26.31 -17.75
C VAL A 78 -2.02 -25.42 -18.25
N LEU A 79 -2.15 -24.11 -18.01
CA LEU A 79 -1.11 -23.12 -18.19
C LEU A 79 -0.44 -22.83 -16.84
N LEU A 80 0.72 -23.44 -16.60
CA LEU A 80 1.55 -23.15 -15.43
C LEU A 80 2.57 -22.05 -15.76
N LEU A 81 2.54 -20.97 -14.99
CA LEU A 81 3.37 -19.79 -15.22
C LEU A 81 4.54 -19.75 -14.23
N ASP A 82 5.77 -19.52 -14.70
CA ASP A 82 6.97 -19.40 -13.87
C ASP A 82 7.62 -18.02 -13.97
N PHE A 83 7.94 -17.44 -12.83
CA PHE A 83 8.58 -16.15 -12.72
C PHE A 83 9.53 -16.10 -11.53
N PRO A 84 10.63 -15.32 -11.60
CA PRO A 84 11.58 -15.22 -10.51
C PRO A 84 11.00 -14.43 -9.34
N ALA A 85 10.37 -15.12 -8.39
CA ALA A 85 9.64 -14.51 -7.26
C ALA A 85 10.52 -13.60 -6.36
N TRP A 86 11.83 -13.85 -6.31
CA TRP A 86 12.82 -13.07 -5.57
C TRP A 86 13.47 -11.94 -6.39
N SER A 87 12.96 -11.66 -7.58
CA SER A 87 13.51 -10.64 -8.47
C SER A 87 13.17 -9.21 -8.04
N ASN A 88 13.78 -8.26 -8.72
CA ASN A 88 13.44 -6.84 -8.65
C ASN A 88 12.38 -6.42 -9.67
N ALA A 89 11.61 -7.37 -10.20
CA ALA A 89 10.52 -7.11 -11.14
C ALA A 89 9.46 -6.19 -10.52
N ARG A 90 8.84 -5.33 -11.33
CA ARG A 90 7.63 -4.62 -10.91
C ARG A 90 6.45 -5.59 -11.01
N PRO A 91 5.57 -5.66 -9.99
CA PRO A 91 4.46 -6.59 -9.99
C PRO A 91 3.41 -6.31 -11.08
N ASP A 92 3.22 -5.05 -11.49
CA ASP A 92 2.38 -4.70 -12.64
C ASP A 92 2.95 -5.28 -13.95
N ASP A 93 4.26 -5.20 -14.17
CA ASP A 93 4.91 -5.76 -15.37
C ASP A 93 4.78 -7.29 -15.40
N VAL A 94 4.90 -7.93 -14.24
CA VAL A 94 4.68 -9.39 -14.10
C VAL A 94 3.24 -9.74 -14.43
N SER A 95 2.28 -9.00 -13.88
CA SER A 95 0.85 -9.22 -14.11
C SER A 95 0.45 -8.99 -15.58
N ALA A 96 1.03 -7.98 -16.23
CA ALA A 96 0.82 -7.70 -17.66
C ALA A 96 1.37 -8.82 -18.56
N GLN A 97 2.55 -9.37 -18.21
CA GLN A 97 3.11 -10.53 -18.91
C GLN A 97 2.22 -11.78 -18.72
N ILE A 98 1.74 -12.06 -17.50
CA ILE A 98 0.77 -13.13 -17.23
C ILE A 98 -0.46 -12.97 -18.13
N SER A 99 -1.04 -11.76 -18.15
CA SER A 99 -2.22 -11.44 -18.97
C SER A 99 -1.98 -11.65 -20.48
N THR A 100 -0.77 -11.41 -20.96
CA THR A 100 -0.38 -11.65 -22.36
C THR A 100 -0.18 -13.13 -22.67
N LEU A 101 0.40 -13.89 -21.75
CA LEU A 101 0.56 -15.34 -21.90
C LEU A 101 -0.78 -16.08 -21.89
N VAL A 102 -1.71 -15.69 -21.01
CA VAL A 102 -3.08 -16.24 -21.01
C VAL A 102 -3.78 -15.94 -22.34
N GLN A 103 -3.65 -14.71 -22.85
CA GLN A 103 -4.22 -14.34 -24.15
C GLN A 103 -3.65 -15.21 -25.28
N ALA A 104 -2.32 -15.36 -25.33
CA ALA A 104 -1.66 -16.17 -26.35
C ALA A 104 -2.11 -17.63 -26.29
N GLN A 105 -2.24 -18.19 -25.08
CA GLN A 105 -2.70 -19.56 -24.86
C GLN A 105 -4.18 -19.76 -25.26
N SER A 106 -5.03 -18.77 -24.99
CA SER A 106 -6.46 -18.84 -25.32
C SER A 106 -6.76 -18.60 -26.79
N GLN A 107 -5.85 -17.95 -27.53
CA GLN A 107 -6.11 -17.52 -28.89
C GLN A 107 -6.19 -18.71 -29.85
N GLY A 108 -7.28 -18.78 -30.63
CA GLY A 108 -7.50 -19.88 -31.58
C GLY A 108 -7.91 -21.20 -30.92
N LYS A 109 -8.16 -21.21 -29.61
CA LYS A 109 -8.69 -22.35 -28.86
C LYS A 109 -10.16 -22.12 -28.52
N ASN A 110 -10.94 -23.18 -28.46
CA ASN A 110 -12.38 -23.13 -28.15
C ASN A 110 -12.64 -23.27 -26.64
N TYR A 111 -11.89 -22.54 -25.82
CA TYR A 111 -12.15 -22.54 -24.38
C TYR A 111 -13.47 -21.83 -24.10
N GLN A 112 -14.36 -22.53 -23.39
CA GLN A 112 -15.65 -22.00 -22.91
C GLN A 112 -15.51 -21.38 -21.52
N LYS A 113 -14.53 -21.85 -20.73
CA LYS A 113 -14.26 -21.31 -19.40
C LYS A 113 -12.79 -21.35 -19.04
N ILE A 114 -12.38 -20.36 -18.24
CA ILE A 114 -11.07 -20.26 -17.61
C ILE A 114 -11.25 -20.31 -16.09
N VAL A 115 -10.43 -21.10 -15.43
CA VAL A 115 -10.31 -21.16 -13.96
C VAL A 115 -8.90 -20.72 -13.58
N ILE A 116 -8.79 -19.68 -12.77
CA ILE A 116 -7.51 -19.14 -12.31
C ILE A 116 -7.20 -19.70 -10.94
N VAL A 117 -6.04 -20.33 -10.78
CA VAL A 117 -5.55 -20.85 -9.50
C VAL A 117 -4.30 -20.08 -9.08
N GLY A 118 -4.42 -19.30 -8.00
CA GLY A 118 -3.31 -18.49 -7.48
C GLY A 118 -2.89 -18.97 -6.09
N PHE A 119 -1.60 -19.24 -5.90
CA PHE A 119 -1.04 -19.57 -4.58
C PHE A 119 -0.28 -18.38 -3.99
N SER A 120 -0.54 -18.03 -2.72
CA SER A 120 0.22 -17.01 -2.00
C SER A 120 0.26 -15.69 -2.81
N MET A 121 1.43 -15.10 -3.07
CA MET A 121 1.55 -13.88 -3.90
C MET A 121 1.04 -14.04 -5.34
N GLY A 122 0.96 -15.28 -5.84
CA GLY A 122 0.39 -15.60 -7.14
C GLY A 122 -1.10 -15.24 -7.24
N ALA A 123 -1.83 -15.27 -6.11
CA ALA A 123 -3.22 -14.80 -6.05
C ALA A 123 -3.34 -13.32 -6.41
N LEU A 124 -2.46 -12.47 -5.87
CA LEU A 124 -2.44 -11.03 -6.16
C LEU A 124 -2.10 -10.77 -7.64
N LEU A 125 -1.05 -11.42 -8.15
CA LEU A 125 -0.61 -11.29 -9.54
C LEU A 125 -1.69 -11.75 -10.53
N ALA A 126 -2.36 -12.85 -10.24
CA ALA A 126 -3.41 -13.39 -11.10
C ALA A 126 -4.65 -12.47 -11.14
N ARG A 127 -5.09 -11.97 -9.99
CA ARG A 127 -6.18 -10.96 -9.91
C ARG A 127 -5.82 -9.70 -10.69
N ARG A 128 -4.59 -9.20 -10.56
CA ARG A 128 -4.12 -8.03 -11.31
C ARG A 128 -4.09 -8.30 -12.81
N ALA A 129 -3.60 -9.45 -13.24
CA ALA A 129 -3.55 -9.84 -14.64
C ALA A 129 -4.95 -9.91 -15.29
N PHE A 130 -5.94 -10.39 -14.53
CA PHE A 130 -7.34 -10.37 -14.91
C PHE A 130 -7.90 -8.95 -15.05
N LEU A 131 -7.71 -8.09 -14.05
CA LEU A 131 -8.20 -6.70 -14.12
C LEU A 131 -7.57 -5.96 -15.30
N GLU A 132 -6.29 -6.20 -15.58
CA GLU A 132 -5.63 -5.63 -16.76
C GLU A 132 -6.23 -6.15 -18.08
N ALA A 133 -6.54 -7.45 -18.15
CA ALA A 133 -7.21 -8.03 -19.32
C ALA A 133 -8.62 -7.47 -19.52
N ALA A 134 -9.40 -7.34 -18.45
CA ALA A 134 -10.73 -6.77 -18.49
C ALA A 134 -10.69 -5.30 -18.93
N ARG A 135 -9.78 -4.51 -18.35
CA ARG A 135 -9.55 -3.09 -18.71
C ARG A 135 -9.12 -2.90 -20.16
N THR A 136 -8.32 -3.83 -20.70
CA THR A 136 -7.81 -3.78 -22.08
C THR A 136 -8.68 -4.52 -23.09
N GLY A 137 -9.84 -5.07 -22.67
CA GLY A 137 -10.78 -5.76 -23.53
C GLY A 137 -10.26 -7.07 -24.11
N LYS A 138 -9.35 -7.75 -23.41
CA LYS A 138 -8.84 -9.07 -23.85
C LYS A 138 -9.94 -10.13 -23.74
N PRO A 139 -10.27 -10.86 -24.82
CA PRO A 139 -11.40 -11.79 -24.84
C PRO A 139 -11.39 -12.86 -23.75
N TRP A 140 -10.22 -13.32 -23.31
CA TRP A 140 -10.14 -14.36 -22.28
C TRP A 140 -10.75 -13.91 -20.94
N SER A 141 -10.76 -12.61 -20.65
CA SER A 141 -11.32 -12.08 -19.39
C SER A 141 -12.83 -12.34 -19.25
N THR A 142 -13.58 -12.42 -20.36
CA THR A 142 -15.03 -12.62 -20.33
C THR A 142 -15.44 -14.08 -20.11
N ILE A 143 -14.49 -15.02 -20.22
CA ILE A 143 -14.73 -16.45 -19.99
C ILE A 143 -14.08 -16.94 -18.69
N VAL A 144 -13.57 -16.03 -17.85
CA VAL A 144 -13.11 -16.40 -16.51
C VAL A 144 -14.33 -16.65 -15.64
N THR A 145 -14.48 -17.90 -15.23
CA THR A 145 -15.63 -18.34 -14.43
C THR A 145 -15.31 -18.43 -12.95
N ARG A 146 -14.03 -18.63 -12.59
CA ARG A 146 -13.63 -18.86 -11.20
C ARG A 146 -12.19 -18.47 -10.89
N PHE A 147 -11.98 -17.94 -9.69
CA PHE A 147 -10.70 -17.84 -8.98
C PHE A 147 -10.66 -18.85 -7.84
N VAL A 148 -9.58 -19.61 -7.76
CA VAL A 148 -9.25 -20.50 -6.64
C VAL A 148 -7.96 -19.97 -6.01
N LEU A 149 -8.08 -19.43 -4.81
CA LEU A 149 -7.00 -18.76 -4.11
C LEU A 149 -6.49 -19.66 -2.98
N LEU A 150 -5.29 -20.22 -3.16
CA LEU A 150 -4.65 -21.12 -2.21
C LEU A 150 -3.76 -20.30 -1.29
N ALA A 151 -4.15 -20.15 -0.02
CA ALA A 151 -3.45 -19.29 0.94
C ALA A 151 -3.13 -17.90 0.33
N GLY A 152 -4.09 -17.34 -0.41
CA GLY A 152 -3.89 -16.09 -1.15
C GLY A 152 -3.66 -14.93 -0.20
N MET A 153 -2.54 -14.21 -0.36
CA MET A 153 -2.18 -13.04 0.47
C MET A 153 -2.92 -11.78 0.01
N ASN A 154 -4.25 -11.79 0.06
CA ASN A 154 -5.11 -10.75 -0.53
C ASN A 154 -4.87 -9.34 0.05
N ARG A 155 -4.53 -9.24 1.35
CA ARG A 155 -4.12 -8.00 2.04
C ARG A 155 -2.60 -7.75 2.01
N GLY A 156 -1.84 -8.58 1.31
CA GLY A 156 -0.38 -8.59 1.36
C GLY A 156 0.16 -9.19 2.66
N TRP A 157 1.48 -9.28 2.78
CA TRP A 157 2.13 -9.78 4.00
C TRP A 157 2.58 -8.65 4.92
N SER A 158 2.55 -8.88 6.22
CA SER A 158 3.02 -7.93 7.24
C SER A 158 3.87 -8.60 8.31
N LEU A 159 4.84 -7.85 8.82
CA LEU A 159 5.66 -8.21 9.99
C LEU A 159 5.53 -7.19 11.12
N SER A 160 4.69 -6.17 10.96
CA SER A 160 4.55 -5.09 11.95
C SER A 160 3.57 -5.40 13.08
N GLY A 161 2.72 -6.41 12.90
CA GLY A 161 1.81 -6.90 13.92
C GLY A 161 2.46 -7.84 14.94
N PRO A 162 1.71 -8.29 15.96
CA PRO A 162 2.19 -9.35 16.84
C PRO A 162 2.54 -10.59 16.02
N ARG A 163 3.62 -11.27 16.40
CA ARG A 163 4.01 -12.55 15.80
C ARG A 163 2.81 -13.51 15.82
N PRO A 164 2.42 -14.11 14.68
CA PRO A 164 1.38 -15.13 14.65
C PRO A 164 1.70 -16.26 15.64
N SER A 165 0.69 -16.77 16.34
CA SER A 165 0.85 -17.81 17.37
C SER A 165 1.68 -18.98 16.87
N ASP A 166 1.39 -19.42 15.64
CA ASP A 166 1.93 -20.60 14.99
C ASP A 166 3.27 -20.34 14.28
N MET A 167 3.66 -19.06 14.12
CA MET A 167 4.96 -18.71 13.55
C MET A 167 6.07 -18.84 14.60
N ARG A 168 7.07 -19.69 14.38
CA ARG A 168 8.23 -19.76 15.29
C ARG A 168 8.96 -18.41 15.38
N TRP A 169 9.44 -18.03 16.58
CA TRP A 169 10.08 -16.73 16.80
C TRP A 169 11.30 -16.46 15.89
N HIS A 170 12.10 -17.50 15.61
CA HIS A 170 13.27 -17.38 14.75
C HIS A 170 12.86 -17.16 13.29
N THR A 171 11.74 -17.77 12.85
CA THR A 171 11.18 -17.54 11.51
C THR A 171 10.75 -16.09 11.35
N HIS A 172 10.02 -15.55 12.33
CA HIS A 172 9.62 -14.15 12.34
C HIS A 172 10.84 -13.20 12.29
N THR A 173 11.84 -13.48 13.13
CA THR A 173 13.09 -12.69 13.18
C THR A 173 13.85 -12.75 11.86
N MET A 174 13.95 -13.94 11.26
CA MET A 174 14.59 -14.13 9.96
C MET A 174 13.88 -13.34 8.86
N TYR A 175 12.54 -13.34 8.83
CA TYR A 175 11.78 -12.52 7.88
C TYR A 175 11.97 -11.02 8.13
N ALA A 176 12.00 -10.58 9.38
CA ALA A 176 12.24 -9.17 9.71
C ALA A 176 13.63 -8.70 9.25
N VAL A 177 14.66 -9.49 9.55
CA VAL A 177 16.04 -9.21 9.10
C VAL A 177 16.13 -9.26 7.58
N GLY A 178 15.50 -10.24 6.93
CA GLY A 178 15.46 -10.35 5.47
C GLY A 178 14.79 -9.16 4.80
N ALA A 179 13.64 -8.72 5.31
CA ALA A 179 12.92 -7.54 4.83
C ALA A 179 13.74 -6.25 5.04
N TRP A 180 14.40 -6.11 6.19
CA TRP A 180 15.30 -4.99 6.46
C TRP A 180 16.48 -4.96 5.48
N LEU A 181 17.14 -6.10 5.26
CA LEU A 181 18.22 -6.23 4.29
C LEU A 181 17.75 -5.92 2.87
N ALA A 182 16.58 -6.43 2.46
CA ALA A 182 16.00 -6.18 1.14
C ALA A 182 15.71 -4.69 0.92
N ASN A 183 15.17 -3.99 1.93
CA ASN A 183 14.96 -2.54 1.88
C ASN A 183 16.28 -1.75 1.80
N LEU A 184 17.30 -2.18 2.55
CA LEU A 184 18.63 -1.57 2.53
C LEU A 184 19.28 -1.69 1.14
N THR A 185 19.24 -2.88 0.54
CA THR A 185 19.91 -3.20 -0.73
C THR A 185 19.04 -2.98 -1.98
N ARG A 186 17.74 -2.67 -1.81
CA ARG A 186 16.73 -2.64 -2.90
C ARG A 186 16.66 -3.95 -3.68
N SER A 187 16.83 -5.08 -2.99
CA SER A 187 16.65 -6.41 -3.57
C SER A 187 15.23 -6.93 -3.33
N ALA A 188 14.85 -7.99 -4.04
CA ALA A 188 13.56 -8.66 -3.92
C ALA A 188 12.35 -7.70 -4.03
N SER A 189 12.45 -6.65 -4.85
CA SER A 189 11.43 -5.60 -5.00
C SER A 189 10.04 -6.17 -5.30
N LEU A 190 9.96 -7.31 -6.02
CA LEU A 190 8.70 -7.97 -6.36
C LEU A 190 7.93 -8.38 -5.09
N ILE A 191 8.54 -9.17 -4.21
CA ILE A 191 7.89 -9.61 -2.96
C ILE A 191 7.75 -8.47 -1.96
N MET A 192 8.69 -7.52 -1.93
CA MET A 192 8.57 -6.32 -1.07
C MET A 192 7.39 -5.44 -1.50
N SER A 193 7.03 -5.42 -2.79
CA SER A 193 5.85 -4.73 -3.30
C SER A 193 4.53 -5.44 -2.95
N MET A 194 4.58 -6.64 -2.38
CA MET A 194 3.40 -7.40 -1.92
C MET A 194 3.15 -7.22 -0.41
N GLN A 195 3.84 -6.29 0.25
CA GLN A 195 3.57 -5.97 1.64
C GLN A 195 2.20 -5.32 1.82
N THR A 196 1.62 -5.49 3.00
CA THR A 196 0.37 -4.82 3.35
C THR A 196 0.45 -3.31 3.13
N GLY A 197 -0.59 -2.79 2.49
CA GLY A 197 -0.74 -1.37 2.21
C GLY A 197 0.20 -0.80 1.15
N THR A 198 1.05 -1.58 0.47
CA THR A 198 1.86 -1.05 -0.64
C THR A 198 0.99 -0.59 -1.82
N PRO A 199 1.51 0.28 -2.72
CA PRO A 199 0.77 0.73 -3.89
C PRO A 199 0.15 -0.41 -4.71
N PHE A 200 0.92 -1.45 -4.98
CA PHE A 200 0.43 -2.59 -5.75
C PHE A 200 -0.76 -3.30 -5.07
N VAL A 201 -0.65 -3.59 -3.77
CA VAL A 201 -1.69 -4.30 -3.02
C VAL A 201 -2.93 -3.42 -2.84
N ALA A 202 -2.76 -2.20 -2.36
CA ALA A 202 -3.89 -1.30 -2.11
C ALA A 202 -4.62 -0.92 -3.41
N ASP A 203 -3.90 -0.60 -4.50
CA ASP A 203 -4.53 -0.31 -5.78
C ASP A 203 -5.25 -1.54 -6.33
N LEU A 204 -4.66 -2.75 -6.23
CA LEU A 204 -5.33 -3.99 -6.66
C LEU A 204 -6.64 -4.21 -5.91
N ARG A 205 -6.65 -4.06 -4.58
CA ARG A 205 -7.86 -4.25 -3.77
C ARG A 205 -8.96 -3.24 -4.13
N LEU A 206 -8.59 -1.96 -4.28
CA LEU A 206 -9.53 -0.91 -4.68
C LEU A 206 -10.04 -1.10 -6.11
N ASP A 207 -9.16 -1.41 -7.06
CA ASP A 207 -9.52 -1.68 -8.45
C ASP A 207 -10.46 -2.88 -8.55
N TRP A 208 -10.19 -3.96 -7.79
CA TRP A 208 -11.03 -5.14 -7.71
C TRP A 208 -12.44 -4.82 -7.23
N MET A 209 -12.55 -4.14 -6.08
CA MET A 209 -13.85 -3.75 -5.53
C MET A 209 -14.60 -2.83 -6.48
N ARG A 210 -13.93 -1.87 -7.13
CA ARG A 210 -14.58 -0.96 -8.08
C ARG A 210 -15.05 -1.66 -9.34
N HIS A 211 -14.22 -2.52 -9.92
CA HIS A 211 -14.56 -3.25 -11.14
C HIS A 211 -15.84 -4.05 -10.94
N PHE A 212 -15.94 -4.77 -9.82
CA PHE A 212 -17.10 -5.58 -9.52
C PHE A 212 -18.26 -4.83 -8.86
N ARG A 213 -18.13 -3.55 -8.50
CA ARG A 213 -19.28 -2.71 -8.10
C ARG A 213 -20.04 -2.13 -9.29
N GLN A 214 -19.51 -2.25 -10.51
CA GLN A 214 -20.16 -1.75 -11.72
C GLN A 214 -21.37 -2.63 -12.08
N THR A 215 -22.49 -1.99 -12.41
CA THR A 215 -23.70 -2.70 -12.84
C THR A 215 -23.50 -3.36 -14.20
N GLY A 216 -23.88 -4.63 -14.34
CA GLY A 216 -23.82 -5.36 -15.61
C GLY A 216 -22.47 -6.01 -15.92
N VAL A 217 -21.51 -5.99 -14.98
CA VAL A 217 -20.29 -6.78 -15.05
C VAL A 217 -20.56 -8.15 -14.43
N GLU A 218 -20.26 -9.23 -15.15
CA GLU A 218 -20.36 -10.59 -14.61
C GLU A 218 -19.24 -10.85 -13.58
N HIS A 219 -19.57 -11.55 -12.49
CA HIS A 219 -18.65 -11.87 -11.42
C HIS A 219 -18.12 -13.30 -11.61
N PRO A 220 -16.79 -13.50 -11.63
CA PRO A 220 -16.24 -14.83 -11.47
C PRO A 220 -16.44 -15.27 -10.02
N GLU A 221 -16.71 -16.55 -9.82
CA GLU A 221 -16.76 -17.16 -8.50
C GLU A 221 -15.37 -17.05 -7.84
N VAL A 222 -15.30 -16.74 -6.55
CA VAL A 222 -14.03 -16.63 -5.82
C VAL A 222 -14.03 -17.60 -4.65
N VAL A 223 -13.12 -18.56 -4.67
CA VAL A 223 -12.96 -19.56 -3.62
C VAL A 223 -11.61 -19.36 -2.95
N GLN A 224 -11.61 -18.89 -1.69
CA GLN A 224 -10.39 -18.80 -0.88
C GLN A 224 -10.26 -20.07 -0.04
N LEU A 225 -9.16 -20.79 -0.20
CA LEU A 225 -8.74 -21.88 0.67
C LEU A 225 -7.66 -21.38 1.61
N LEU A 226 -7.88 -21.51 2.92
CA LEU A 226 -6.94 -21.06 3.93
C LEU A 226 -6.73 -22.11 5.02
N GLY A 227 -5.47 -22.31 5.38
CA GLY A 227 -5.05 -23.11 6.51
C GLY A 227 -5.49 -22.51 7.85
N ASP A 228 -5.87 -23.33 8.82
CA ASP A 228 -6.21 -22.86 10.18
C ASP A 228 -5.00 -22.56 11.07
N ILE A 229 -3.80 -22.95 10.62
CA ILE A 229 -2.51 -22.64 11.25
C ILE A 229 -1.57 -21.92 10.27
N ASP A 230 -2.14 -21.23 9.26
CA ASP A 230 -1.38 -20.41 8.31
C ASP A 230 -0.70 -19.24 9.06
N GLU A 231 0.61 -19.17 8.94
CA GLU A 231 1.44 -18.21 9.65
C GLU A 231 1.67 -16.90 8.87
N ILE A 232 1.20 -16.79 7.64
CA ILE A 232 1.42 -15.63 6.76
C ILE A 232 0.12 -14.88 6.47
N VAL A 233 -0.98 -15.61 6.30
CA VAL A 233 -2.28 -15.08 5.87
C VAL A 233 -3.34 -15.37 6.92
N SER A 234 -4.14 -14.36 7.24
CA SER A 234 -5.24 -14.46 8.20
C SER A 234 -6.60 -14.56 7.52
N ALA A 235 -7.61 -15.05 8.24
CA ALA A 235 -8.99 -15.05 7.75
C ALA A 235 -9.51 -13.64 7.43
N GLY A 236 -9.05 -12.63 8.19
CA GLY A 236 -9.42 -11.21 8.00
C GLY A 236 -8.83 -10.58 6.74
N ASP A 237 -7.87 -11.22 6.05
CA ASP A 237 -7.21 -10.65 4.87
C ASP A 237 -8.12 -10.65 3.62
N ASN A 238 -9.35 -11.12 3.73
CA ASN A 238 -10.26 -11.40 2.61
C ASN A 238 -11.47 -10.45 2.56
N GLU A 239 -11.48 -9.36 3.34
CA GLU A 239 -12.63 -8.43 3.38
C GLU A 239 -12.98 -7.86 1.98
N ASP A 240 -12.00 -7.54 1.15
CA ASP A 240 -12.23 -7.00 -0.21
C ASP A 240 -12.86 -8.04 -1.16
N LEU A 241 -12.60 -9.32 -0.92
CA LEU A 241 -13.23 -10.40 -1.68
C LEU A 241 -14.67 -10.63 -1.24
N ALA A 242 -14.92 -10.59 0.07
CA ALA A 242 -16.26 -10.71 0.64
C ALA A 242 -17.15 -9.48 0.36
N ALA A 243 -16.54 -8.31 0.14
CA ALA A 243 -17.23 -7.06 -0.17
C ALA A 243 -17.59 -6.89 -1.65
N ALA A 244 -17.19 -7.81 -2.53
CA ALA A 244 -17.67 -7.83 -3.92
C ALA A 244 -19.20 -8.07 -3.91
N PRO A 245 -19.97 -7.37 -4.77
CA PRO A 245 -21.41 -7.58 -4.81
C PRO A 245 -21.74 -9.03 -5.22
N GLN A 246 -22.72 -9.61 -4.52
CA GLN A 246 -23.32 -10.93 -4.76
C GLN A 246 -22.54 -12.13 -4.19
N GLY A 247 -23.30 -13.15 -3.76
CA GLY A 247 -22.86 -14.29 -2.96
C GLY A 247 -22.00 -15.32 -3.68
N ASP A 248 -21.04 -14.84 -4.47
CA ASP A 248 -20.14 -15.61 -5.33
C ASP A 248 -18.73 -15.73 -4.72
N PHE A 249 -18.60 -15.43 -3.42
CA PHE A 249 -17.43 -15.71 -2.61
C PHE A 249 -17.68 -16.92 -1.69
N ALA A 250 -16.71 -17.83 -1.63
CA ALA A 250 -16.68 -18.95 -0.68
C ALA A 250 -15.34 -19.01 0.05
N TRP A 251 -15.39 -19.24 1.36
CA TRP A 251 -14.21 -19.41 2.20
C TRP A 251 -14.16 -20.83 2.75
N LEU A 252 -13.17 -21.60 2.29
CA LEU A 252 -12.96 -22.99 2.68
C LEU A 252 -11.77 -23.09 3.64
N ARG A 253 -12.04 -23.52 4.86
CA ARG A 253 -10.99 -23.85 5.83
C ARG A 253 -10.33 -25.18 5.49
N VAL A 254 -9.00 -25.22 5.53
CA VAL A 254 -8.19 -26.43 5.36
C VAL A 254 -7.47 -26.73 6.68
N ARG A 255 -8.04 -27.64 7.48
CA ARG A 255 -7.55 -27.91 8.83
C ARG A 255 -6.13 -28.49 8.85
N GLY A 256 -5.38 -28.21 9.93
CA GLY A 256 -4.03 -28.72 10.17
C GLY A 256 -3.05 -28.38 9.04
N THR A 257 -3.20 -27.21 8.43
CA THR A 257 -2.44 -26.83 7.24
C THR A 257 -1.86 -25.44 7.43
N ASN A 258 -0.55 -25.29 7.25
CA ASN A 258 0.13 -23.99 7.26
C ASN A 258 0.25 -23.40 5.85
N HIS A 259 0.90 -22.24 5.72
CA HIS A 259 0.97 -21.51 4.44
C HIS A 259 1.59 -22.33 3.30
N ARG A 260 2.61 -23.14 3.60
CA ARG A 260 3.36 -23.91 2.59
C ARG A 260 2.73 -25.27 2.31
N GLU A 261 2.16 -25.88 3.34
CA GLU A 261 1.61 -27.23 3.30
C GLU A 261 0.31 -27.34 2.50
N ILE A 262 -0.35 -26.22 2.17
CA ILE A 262 -1.56 -26.24 1.34
C ILE A 262 -1.34 -26.87 -0.05
N LEU A 263 -0.07 -26.94 -0.50
CA LEU A 263 0.34 -27.61 -1.75
C LEU A 263 1.00 -28.99 -1.52
N SER A 264 1.04 -29.49 -0.28
CA SER A 264 1.69 -30.75 0.08
C SER A 264 0.66 -31.89 0.15
N TYR A 265 0.55 -32.63 -0.96
CA TYR A 265 -0.42 -33.74 -1.11
C TYR A 265 0.16 -35.12 -0.77
N ASP A 266 1.49 -35.27 -0.82
CA ASP A 266 2.19 -36.55 -0.60
C ASP A 266 2.47 -36.83 0.89
N ASP A 267 1.90 -36.04 1.80
CA ASP A 267 2.05 -36.22 3.25
C ASP A 267 1.27 -37.46 3.71
N THR A 268 2.03 -38.52 3.99
CA THR A 268 1.56 -39.86 4.40
C THR A 268 1.44 -40.03 5.91
N SER A 269 1.47 -38.94 6.69
CA SER A 269 1.21 -38.99 8.14
C SER A 269 -0.15 -39.65 8.46
N ASP A 270 -0.29 -40.17 9.70
CA ASP A 270 -1.36 -41.06 10.19
C ASP A 270 -2.82 -40.64 9.90
N HIS A 271 -3.06 -39.43 9.41
CA HIS A 271 -4.40 -38.87 9.18
C HIS A 271 -4.72 -38.58 7.71
N ASN A 272 -3.87 -39.00 6.76
CA ASN A 272 -4.08 -38.82 5.31
C ASN A 272 -4.38 -37.35 4.92
N ILE A 273 -3.73 -36.41 5.61
CA ILE A 273 -4.01 -34.97 5.52
C ILE A 273 -3.68 -34.40 4.13
N GLY A 274 -2.69 -34.98 3.44
CA GLY A 274 -2.35 -34.62 2.06
C GLY A 274 -3.51 -34.86 1.08
N GLN A 275 -4.19 -36.02 1.20
CA GLN A 275 -5.37 -36.32 0.39
C GLN A 275 -6.56 -35.42 0.75
N TYR A 276 -6.73 -35.08 2.03
CA TYR A 276 -7.74 -34.10 2.44
C TYR A 276 -7.51 -32.72 1.81
N ARG A 277 -6.27 -32.23 1.82
CA ARG A 277 -5.89 -30.95 1.17
C ARG A 277 -6.18 -31.01 -0.32
N LEU A 278 -5.73 -32.07 -1.00
CA LEU A 278 -5.98 -32.27 -2.43
C LEU A 278 -7.48 -32.29 -2.72
N ALA A 279 -8.29 -33.03 -1.96
CA ALA A 279 -9.74 -33.10 -2.13
C ALA A 279 -10.40 -31.72 -2.00
N LYS A 280 -9.97 -30.88 -1.06
CA LYS A 280 -10.46 -29.50 -0.91
C LYS A 280 -10.07 -28.62 -2.10
N VAL A 281 -8.83 -28.71 -2.57
CA VAL A 281 -8.36 -27.94 -3.75
C VAL A 281 -9.12 -28.37 -5.01
N MET A 282 -9.32 -29.67 -5.21
CA MET A 282 -10.07 -30.19 -6.35
C MET A 282 -11.55 -29.80 -6.28
N LEU A 283 -12.18 -29.90 -5.11
CA LEU A 283 -13.54 -29.37 -4.89
C LEU A 283 -13.63 -27.90 -5.34
N ALA A 284 -12.70 -27.06 -4.90
CA ALA A 284 -12.70 -25.65 -5.26
C ALA A 284 -12.49 -25.41 -6.77
N ALA A 285 -11.63 -26.20 -7.42
CA ALA A 285 -11.28 -26.03 -8.82
C ALA A 285 -12.32 -26.58 -9.80
N THR A 286 -13.02 -27.67 -9.46
CA THR A 286 -13.79 -28.42 -10.45
C THR A 286 -15.27 -28.61 -10.11
N ALA A 287 -15.68 -28.51 -8.84
CA ALA A 287 -17.06 -28.76 -8.44
C ALA A 287 -18.00 -27.59 -8.77
N CYS A 288 -19.31 -27.84 -8.69
CA CYS A 288 -20.33 -26.81 -8.77
C CYS A 288 -20.24 -25.86 -7.56
N PHE A 289 -20.49 -24.58 -7.78
CA PHE A 289 -20.33 -23.59 -6.72
C PHE A 289 -21.36 -23.71 -5.58
N SER A 290 -22.52 -24.32 -5.84
CA SER A 290 -23.47 -24.71 -4.78
C SER A 290 -22.83 -25.64 -3.75
N ASP A 291 -22.03 -26.61 -4.21
CA ASP A 291 -21.41 -27.61 -3.34
C ASP A 291 -20.28 -27.00 -2.53
N ILE A 292 -19.54 -26.08 -3.16
CA ILE A 292 -18.50 -25.27 -2.52
C ILE A 292 -19.12 -24.41 -1.42
N ARG A 293 -20.22 -23.70 -1.72
CA ARG A 293 -20.94 -22.88 -0.73
C ARG A 293 -21.47 -23.70 0.43
N GLY A 294 -21.94 -24.92 0.19
CA GLY A 294 -22.37 -25.84 1.25
C GLY A 294 -21.25 -26.19 2.25
N GLN A 295 -19.98 -26.02 1.87
CA GLN A 295 -18.81 -26.22 2.73
C GLN A 295 -18.12 -24.92 3.14
N SER A 296 -18.62 -23.76 2.68
CA SER A 296 -18.08 -22.47 3.04
C SER A 296 -18.40 -22.17 4.49
N GLU A 297 -17.41 -21.73 5.25
CA GLU A 297 -17.65 -21.18 6.56
C GLU A 297 -17.93 -19.67 6.43
N VAL A 298 -18.82 -19.16 7.30
CA VAL A 298 -19.17 -17.74 7.31
C VAL A 298 -18.04 -16.97 7.99
N LEU A 299 -17.36 -16.10 7.23
CA LEU A 299 -16.47 -15.13 7.83
C LEU A 299 -17.29 -14.05 8.54
N PRO A 300 -16.91 -13.64 9.77
CA PRO A 300 -17.48 -12.45 10.37
C PRO A 300 -17.05 -11.24 9.53
N SER A 301 -17.93 -10.79 8.64
CA SER A 301 -17.72 -9.57 7.87
C SER A 301 -18.49 -8.43 8.55
N PRO A 302 -17.81 -7.39 9.07
CA PRO A 302 -18.47 -6.23 9.67
C PRO A 302 -19.11 -5.31 8.62
N SER A 303 -19.46 -5.82 7.44
CA SER A 303 -19.95 -5.03 6.31
C SER A 303 -21.25 -4.30 6.65
N ASP A 304 -21.29 -3.00 6.37
CA ASP A 304 -22.47 -2.16 6.55
C ASP A 304 -22.83 -1.47 5.22
N PRO A 305 -23.72 -2.09 4.42
CA PRO A 305 -24.13 -1.52 3.14
C PRO A 305 -25.07 -0.32 3.27
N ALA A 306 -25.51 0.06 4.48
CA ALA A 306 -26.34 1.26 4.66
C ALA A 306 -25.52 2.55 4.56
N VAL A 307 -24.20 2.48 4.81
CA VAL A 307 -23.28 3.61 4.70
C VAL A 307 -23.15 4.05 3.25
N THR A 308 -23.49 5.32 3.01
CA THR A 308 -23.44 5.95 1.68
C THR A 308 -22.40 7.06 1.58
N LYS A 309 -21.94 7.59 2.72
CA LYS A 309 -20.88 8.60 2.82
C LYS A 309 -19.88 8.19 3.90
N LEU A 310 -18.60 8.27 3.57
CA LEU A 310 -17.49 7.90 4.45
C LEU A 310 -16.57 9.09 4.61
N VAL A 311 -16.21 9.43 5.85
CA VAL A 311 -15.26 10.52 6.14
C VAL A 311 -14.10 9.96 6.94
N PHE A 312 -12.90 10.12 6.41
CA PHE A 312 -11.67 9.77 7.12
C PHE A 312 -11.14 10.96 7.89
N ILE A 313 -10.82 10.75 9.17
CA ILE A 313 -10.16 11.77 10.01
C ILE A 313 -8.81 11.25 10.46
N LEU A 314 -7.74 11.89 9.99
CA LEU A 314 -6.36 11.56 10.31
C LEU A 314 -5.73 12.65 11.17
N HIS A 315 -5.35 12.29 12.39
CA HIS A 315 -4.73 13.22 13.33
C HIS A 315 -3.22 13.36 13.13
N GLY A 316 -2.65 14.40 13.74
CA GLY A 316 -1.23 14.67 13.78
C GLY A 316 -0.46 13.86 14.84
N ILE A 317 0.85 14.01 14.80
CA ILE A 317 1.90 13.30 15.54
C ILE A 317 1.74 13.31 17.07
N ARG A 318 1.20 14.40 17.64
CA ARG A 318 1.17 14.68 19.10
C ARG A 318 -0.24 14.86 19.66
N ASP A 319 -1.26 14.49 18.91
CA ASP A 319 -2.64 14.71 19.31
C ASP A 319 -3.29 13.40 19.77
N LEU A 320 -3.99 13.44 20.91
CA LEU A 320 -4.81 12.32 21.38
C LEU A 320 -6.12 12.18 20.57
N GLY A 321 -6.29 12.99 19.52
CA GLY A 321 -7.46 13.00 18.65
C GLY A 321 -8.72 13.47 19.38
N ARG A 322 -8.59 14.29 20.43
CA ARG A 322 -9.78 14.77 21.18
C ARG A 322 -10.68 15.66 20.33
N TRP A 323 -10.10 16.43 19.42
CA TRP A 323 -10.87 17.22 18.47
C TRP A 323 -11.61 16.36 17.44
N SER A 324 -11.11 15.15 17.14
CA SER A 324 -11.72 14.29 16.12
C SER A 324 -13.08 13.77 16.57
N SER A 325 -13.27 13.46 17.86
CA SER A 325 -14.58 13.05 18.39
C SER A 325 -15.61 14.18 18.37
N THR A 326 -15.19 15.42 18.65
CA THR A 326 -16.09 16.57 18.57
C THR A 326 -16.47 16.85 17.12
N LEU A 327 -15.50 16.85 16.22
CA LEU A 327 -15.75 17.06 14.79
C LEU A 327 -16.62 15.93 14.20
N GLU A 328 -16.42 14.69 14.62
CA GLU A 328 -17.30 13.57 14.24
C GLU A 328 -18.75 13.85 14.66
N SER A 329 -18.98 14.34 15.88
CA SER A 329 -20.32 14.72 16.33
C SER A 329 -20.92 15.83 15.46
N ASP A 330 -20.12 16.84 15.13
CA ASP A 330 -20.55 17.98 14.31
C ASP A 330 -20.90 17.54 12.87
N LEU A 331 -20.09 16.66 12.28
CA LEU A 331 -20.34 16.05 10.96
C LEU A 331 -21.63 15.22 10.95
N ARG A 332 -21.86 14.38 11.97
CA ARG A 332 -23.08 13.56 12.08
C ARG A 332 -24.32 14.42 12.21
N LYS A 333 -24.33 15.39 13.13
CA LYS A 333 -25.46 16.32 13.30
C LYS A 333 -25.77 17.06 12.00
N ARG A 334 -24.74 17.56 11.32
CA ARG A 334 -24.93 18.28 10.06
C ARG A 334 -25.43 17.38 8.95
N HIS A 335 -24.89 16.17 8.82
CA HIS A 335 -25.38 15.18 7.86
C HIS A 335 -26.87 14.93 8.03
N ASP A 336 -27.31 14.69 9.27
CA ASP A 336 -28.71 14.37 9.57
C ASP A 336 -29.65 15.52 9.19
N VAL A 337 -29.22 16.77 9.43
CA VAL A 337 -29.96 17.98 9.04
C VAL A 337 -30.00 18.15 7.51
N VAL A 338 -28.84 18.11 6.83
CA VAL A 338 -28.75 18.39 5.39
C VAL A 338 -29.40 17.29 4.55
N MET A 339 -29.24 16.03 4.96
CA MET A 339 -29.77 14.88 4.24
C MET A 339 -31.20 14.51 4.65
N ASN A 340 -31.78 15.21 5.63
CA ASN A 340 -33.13 14.95 6.15
C ASN A 340 -33.34 13.46 6.50
N GLY A 341 -32.35 12.88 7.19
CA GLY A 341 -32.34 11.46 7.57
C GLY A 341 -32.12 10.44 6.44
N LYS A 342 -31.78 10.87 5.21
CA LYS A 342 -31.49 9.96 4.09
C LYS A 342 -30.01 9.60 4.01
N GLY A 343 -29.72 8.30 3.86
CA GLY A 343 -28.36 7.80 3.80
C GLY A 343 -27.70 7.74 5.18
N LYS A 344 -26.61 6.98 5.30
CA LYS A 344 -25.85 6.86 6.55
C LYS A 344 -24.44 7.36 6.35
N LEU A 345 -24.00 8.22 7.28
CA LEU A 345 -22.63 8.70 7.39
C LEU A 345 -21.83 7.80 8.33
N MET A 346 -20.65 7.38 7.87
CA MET A 346 -19.61 6.82 8.73
C MET A 346 -18.41 7.76 8.81
N VAL A 347 -17.85 7.90 10.00
CA VAL A 347 -16.61 8.63 10.25
C VAL A 347 -15.58 7.65 10.81
N GLU A 348 -14.50 7.45 10.07
CA GLU A 348 -13.38 6.60 10.48
C GLU A 348 -12.25 7.50 11.01
N SER A 349 -12.20 7.67 12.34
CA SER A 349 -11.10 8.38 12.99
C SER A 349 -9.94 7.42 13.22
N MET A 350 -9.06 7.32 12.23
CA MET A 350 -7.91 6.41 12.31
C MET A 350 -6.86 6.98 13.27
N ARG A 351 -6.33 6.12 14.13
CA ARG A 351 -5.34 6.50 15.14
C ARG A 351 -4.15 5.56 15.10
N TYR A 352 -2.96 6.14 14.91
CA TYR A 352 -1.70 5.38 14.84
C TYR A 352 -0.83 5.51 16.10
N GLY A 353 -1.41 6.02 17.20
CA GLY A 353 -0.72 6.17 18.48
C GLY A 353 0.27 7.34 18.51
N TYR A 354 1.24 7.30 19.43
CA TYR A 354 2.29 8.31 19.53
C TYR A 354 3.31 8.12 18.42
N PHE A 355 3.38 9.11 17.52
CA PHE A 355 4.45 9.23 16.54
C PHE A 355 5.38 10.35 17.04
N GLY A 356 6.68 10.18 16.98
CA GLY A 356 7.64 11.19 17.41
C GLY A 356 8.11 12.06 16.24
N MET A 357 8.64 13.26 16.53
CA MET A 357 9.27 14.09 15.50
C MET A 357 10.44 13.35 14.82
N GLY A 358 11.25 12.61 15.58
CA GLY A 358 12.35 11.82 15.01
C GLY A 358 11.86 10.77 14.02
N GLN A 359 10.74 10.10 14.31
CA GLN A 359 10.15 9.12 13.39
C GLN A 359 9.58 9.81 12.14
N PHE A 360 8.96 10.98 12.28
CA PHE A 360 8.52 11.76 11.12
C PHE A 360 9.67 12.14 10.19
N LEU A 361 10.87 12.40 10.72
CA LEU A 361 12.03 12.71 9.89
C LEU A 361 12.64 11.47 9.21
N MET A 362 12.32 10.25 9.66
CA MET A 362 12.81 9.02 9.02
C MET A 362 11.90 8.60 7.88
N LYS A 363 12.44 8.51 6.65
CA LYS A 363 11.66 8.13 5.48
C LYS A 363 10.98 6.75 5.60
N MET A 364 11.68 5.76 6.18
CA MET A 364 11.10 4.43 6.38
C MET A 364 9.83 4.44 7.20
N GLU A 365 9.82 5.22 8.28
CA GLU A 365 8.68 5.35 9.18
C GLU A 365 7.54 6.06 8.46
N ARG A 366 7.84 7.15 7.72
CA ARG A 366 6.86 7.82 6.87
C ARG A 366 6.22 6.86 5.85
N ASP A 367 7.03 6.11 5.11
CA ASP A 367 6.56 5.12 4.13
C ASP A 367 5.75 3.99 4.81
N TYR A 368 6.10 3.61 6.04
CA TYR A 368 5.31 2.67 6.84
C TYR A 368 3.91 3.22 7.14
N TYR A 369 3.80 4.44 7.67
CA TYR A 369 2.49 5.01 8.01
C TYR A 369 1.64 5.35 6.79
N VAL A 370 2.24 5.63 5.64
CA VAL A 370 1.50 5.78 4.37
C VAL A 370 0.86 4.46 3.97
N ARG A 371 1.61 3.34 4.06
CA ARG A 371 1.08 2.01 3.78
C ARG A 371 0.00 1.61 4.78
N TRP A 372 0.23 1.86 6.07
CA TRP A 372 -0.78 1.64 7.10
C TRP A 372 -2.06 2.42 6.80
N PHE A 373 -1.96 3.73 6.49
CA PHE A 373 -3.12 4.54 6.13
C PHE A 373 -3.87 3.95 4.93
N MET A 374 -3.16 3.53 3.89
CA MET A 374 -3.79 2.96 2.70
C MET A 374 -4.41 1.59 2.96
N ASP A 375 -3.82 0.78 3.84
CA ASP A 375 -4.43 -0.46 4.29
C ASP A 375 -5.75 -0.20 5.02
N GLU A 376 -5.76 0.67 6.03
CA GLU A 376 -6.98 1.07 6.75
C GLU A 376 -8.04 1.68 5.81
N TYR A 377 -7.62 2.50 4.84
CA TYR A 377 -8.50 3.03 3.81
C TYR A 377 -9.14 1.91 2.99
N THR A 378 -8.37 0.92 2.53
CA THR A 378 -8.91 -0.22 1.76
C THR A 378 -9.86 -1.09 2.57
N GLU A 379 -9.57 -1.34 3.85
CA GLU A 379 -10.44 -2.08 4.77
C GLU A 379 -11.78 -1.34 4.96
N ALA A 380 -11.75 -0.03 5.22
CA ALA A 380 -12.96 0.75 5.39
C ALA A 380 -13.81 0.78 4.11
N VAL A 381 -13.19 0.89 2.94
CA VAL A 381 -13.92 0.82 1.65
C VAL A 381 -14.53 -0.56 1.40
N ALA A 382 -13.90 -1.64 1.87
CA ALA A 382 -14.46 -2.99 1.82
C ALA A 382 -15.66 -3.12 2.78
N ARG A 383 -15.53 -2.61 4.01
CA ARG A 383 -16.58 -2.62 5.03
C ARG A 383 -17.82 -1.83 4.62
N TYR A 384 -17.68 -0.76 3.85
CA TYR A 384 -18.80 0.10 3.43
C TYR A 384 -19.00 0.07 1.90
N PRO A 385 -19.51 -1.05 1.33
CA PRO A 385 -19.44 -1.30 -0.10
C PRO A 385 -20.32 -0.40 -0.96
N LYS A 386 -21.34 0.24 -0.38
CA LYS A 386 -22.26 1.16 -1.07
C LYS A 386 -21.92 2.64 -0.89
N THR A 387 -20.73 2.93 -0.35
CA THR A 387 -20.23 4.30 -0.23
C THR A 387 -20.14 4.97 -1.60
N LYS A 388 -20.76 6.13 -1.73
CA LYS A 388 -20.77 6.95 -2.96
C LYS A 388 -19.82 8.13 -2.87
N GLU A 389 -19.63 8.65 -1.67
CA GLU A 389 -18.78 9.81 -1.39
C GLU A 389 -17.78 9.44 -0.29
N ILE A 390 -16.50 9.73 -0.54
CA ILE A 390 -15.40 9.52 0.40
C ILE A 390 -14.71 10.86 0.61
N ASP A 391 -14.76 11.42 1.82
CA ASP A 391 -14.08 12.66 2.14
C ASP A 391 -12.92 12.43 3.14
N PHE A 392 -12.00 13.38 3.21
CA PHE A 392 -10.80 13.29 4.04
C PHE A 392 -10.58 14.57 4.85
N ILE A 393 -10.15 14.41 6.10
CA ILE A 393 -9.74 15.49 6.99
C ILE A 393 -8.40 15.11 7.61
N GLY A 394 -7.34 15.84 7.26
CA GLY A 394 -6.00 15.60 7.76
C GLY A 394 -5.47 16.79 8.55
N HIS A 395 -4.84 16.50 9.68
CA HIS A 395 -4.08 17.49 10.45
C HIS A 395 -2.59 17.12 10.50
N SER A 396 -1.72 18.10 10.31
CA SER A 396 -0.26 17.92 10.48
C SER A 396 0.26 16.74 9.66
N ASN A 397 0.87 15.72 10.26
CA ASN A 397 1.29 14.49 9.57
C ASN A 397 0.16 13.78 8.81
N GLY A 398 -1.10 13.91 9.23
CA GLY A 398 -2.23 13.41 8.45
C GLY A 398 -2.28 14.00 7.03
N THR A 399 -1.87 15.26 6.85
CA THR A 399 -1.77 15.87 5.51
C THR A 399 -0.62 15.28 4.70
N TYR A 400 0.51 14.94 5.34
CA TYR A 400 1.62 14.25 4.67
C TYR A 400 1.19 12.88 4.17
N LEU A 401 0.54 12.08 5.04
CA LEU A 401 0.07 10.74 4.67
C LEU A 401 -0.86 10.80 3.48
N PHE A 402 -1.79 11.76 3.47
CA PHE A 402 -2.72 11.95 2.35
C PHE A 402 -2.04 12.41 1.05
N THR A 403 -1.21 13.45 1.09
CA THR A 403 -0.54 13.93 -0.13
C THR A 403 0.47 12.90 -0.67
N ARG A 404 1.11 12.13 0.22
CA ARG A 404 1.95 11.02 -0.20
C ARG A 404 1.14 9.87 -0.79
N ALA A 405 -0.01 9.56 -0.21
CA ALA A 405 -0.91 8.55 -0.75
C ALA A 405 -1.48 8.94 -2.13
N LEU A 406 -1.88 10.20 -2.33
CA LEU A 406 -2.29 10.70 -3.65
C LEU A 406 -1.20 10.50 -4.71
N LYS A 407 0.07 10.71 -4.33
CA LYS A 407 1.22 10.55 -5.22
C LYS A 407 1.49 9.08 -5.58
N ASP A 408 1.40 8.19 -4.60
CA ASP A 408 1.88 6.81 -4.75
C ASP A 408 0.78 5.81 -5.17
N TYR A 409 -0.50 6.12 -4.91
CA TYR A 409 -1.63 5.18 -5.08
C TYR A 409 -2.63 5.72 -6.11
N ARG A 410 -2.64 5.13 -7.31
CA ARG A 410 -3.47 5.63 -8.42
C ARG A 410 -4.96 5.47 -8.12
N SER A 411 -5.31 4.50 -7.28
CA SER A 411 -6.69 4.14 -7.01
C SER A 411 -7.23 4.85 -5.77
N LEU A 412 -6.47 5.70 -5.08
CA LEU A 412 -7.04 6.57 -4.04
C LEU A 412 -8.07 7.53 -4.65
N ASN A 413 -9.25 7.67 -4.04
CA ASN A 413 -10.29 8.59 -4.48
C ASN A 413 -10.92 9.30 -3.29
N VAL A 414 -10.91 10.63 -3.31
CA VAL A 414 -11.48 11.48 -2.28
C VAL A 414 -12.28 12.61 -2.93
N ASP A 415 -13.53 12.81 -2.56
CA ASP A 415 -14.34 13.91 -3.03
C ASP A 415 -13.79 15.24 -2.51
N ARG A 416 -13.79 15.42 -1.19
CA ARG A 416 -13.33 16.66 -0.55
C ARG A 416 -12.27 16.37 0.50
N ALA A 417 -11.18 17.12 0.44
CA ALA A 417 -10.09 17.02 1.40
C ALA A 417 -9.92 18.32 2.19
N VAL A 418 -9.91 18.24 3.51
CA VAL A 418 -9.53 19.33 4.40
C VAL A 418 -8.12 19.07 4.92
N LEU A 419 -7.24 20.05 4.74
CA LEU A 419 -5.87 20.01 5.21
C LEU A 419 -5.66 21.13 6.24
N ALA A 420 -5.32 20.75 7.47
CA ALA A 420 -5.06 21.69 8.55
C ALA A 420 -3.62 21.57 9.03
N GLY A 421 -2.92 22.69 9.18
CA GLY A 421 -1.50 22.68 9.57
C GLY A 421 -0.65 21.85 8.61
N SER A 422 -0.96 21.93 7.32
CA SER A 422 -0.39 21.07 6.28
C SER A 422 1.14 21.12 6.25
N VAL A 423 1.77 19.95 6.31
CA VAL A 423 3.23 19.80 6.18
C VAL A 423 3.64 19.38 4.75
N ALA A 424 2.76 19.57 3.77
CA ALA A 424 3.06 19.31 2.37
C ALA A 424 3.80 20.50 1.71
N PRO A 425 4.56 20.27 0.63
CA PRO A 425 5.20 21.34 -0.15
C PRO A 425 4.19 22.31 -0.74
N ARG A 426 4.56 23.59 -0.81
CA ARG A 426 3.73 24.65 -1.42
C ARG A 426 3.49 24.42 -2.90
N ASP A 427 4.46 23.84 -3.59
CA ASP A 427 4.42 23.52 -5.03
C ASP A 427 4.03 22.07 -5.31
N TYR A 428 3.34 21.43 -4.36
CA TYR A 428 2.78 20.10 -4.57
C TYR A 428 1.95 20.05 -5.86
N ALA A 429 2.22 19.05 -6.70
CA ALA A 429 1.66 18.92 -8.04
C ALA A 429 0.20 18.44 -7.99
N TRP A 430 -0.73 19.33 -7.64
CA TRP A 430 -2.15 19.02 -7.48
C TRP A 430 -2.87 18.69 -8.80
N ALA A 431 -2.47 19.31 -9.92
CA ALA A 431 -3.20 19.22 -11.19
C ALA A 431 -3.44 17.78 -11.68
N PRO A 432 -2.42 16.89 -11.74
CA PRO A 432 -2.64 15.49 -12.12
C PRO A 432 -3.66 14.75 -11.24
N HIS A 433 -3.75 15.09 -9.95
CA HIS A 433 -4.66 14.43 -9.03
C HIS A 433 -6.12 14.87 -9.25
N PHE A 434 -6.34 16.12 -9.68
CA PHE A 434 -7.66 16.59 -10.11
C PHE A 434 -8.04 15.99 -11.47
N GLU A 435 -7.12 15.98 -12.43
CA GLU A 435 -7.32 15.44 -13.78
C GLU A 435 -7.65 13.93 -13.76
N ASN A 436 -6.96 13.17 -12.92
CA ASN A 436 -7.21 11.74 -12.74
C ASN A 436 -8.43 11.44 -11.84
N GLY A 437 -9.08 12.47 -11.29
CA GLY A 437 -10.23 12.32 -10.40
C GLY A 437 -9.90 11.66 -9.05
N GLN A 438 -8.63 11.65 -8.64
CA GLN A 438 -8.21 11.14 -7.32
C GLN A 438 -8.67 12.05 -6.18
N VAL A 439 -8.75 13.36 -6.43
CA VAL A 439 -9.35 14.32 -5.52
C VAL A 439 -10.23 15.31 -6.28
N LYS A 440 -11.41 15.74 -5.76
CA LYS A 440 -12.25 16.73 -6.46
C LYS A 440 -12.06 18.15 -5.95
N LYS A 441 -12.04 18.33 -4.63
CA LYS A 441 -11.84 19.63 -3.97
C LYS A 441 -10.93 19.54 -2.75
N VAL A 442 -10.13 20.57 -2.52
CA VAL A 442 -9.21 20.69 -1.39
C VAL A 442 -9.37 22.03 -0.71
N ARG A 443 -9.54 22.04 0.61
CA ARG A 443 -9.47 23.25 1.45
C ARG A 443 -8.29 23.14 2.38
N ASN A 444 -7.33 24.06 2.22
CA ASN A 444 -6.16 24.16 3.08
C ASN A 444 -6.33 25.31 4.07
N TYR A 445 -6.37 25.02 5.37
CA TYR A 445 -6.43 26.03 6.42
C TYR A 445 -5.04 26.53 6.75
N VAL A 446 -4.84 27.83 6.61
CA VAL A 446 -3.55 28.49 6.78
C VAL A 446 -3.54 29.27 8.08
N ALA A 447 -2.75 28.84 9.06
CA ALA A 447 -2.66 29.48 10.37
C ALA A 447 -1.53 30.51 10.41
N LYS A 448 -1.79 31.70 10.96
CA LYS A 448 -0.84 32.82 10.91
C LYS A 448 0.29 32.74 11.93
N ASP A 449 0.10 32.00 13.03
CA ASP A 449 1.07 31.89 14.13
C ASP A 449 1.62 30.45 14.25
N ASP A 450 1.54 29.64 13.19
CA ASP A 450 2.02 28.26 13.19
C ASP A 450 3.55 28.17 13.06
N LEU A 451 4.24 28.36 14.18
CA LEU A 451 5.70 28.25 14.28
C LEU A 451 6.25 26.90 13.82
N VAL A 452 5.49 25.80 14.05
CA VAL A 452 5.95 24.45 13.72
C VAL A 452 6.05 24.33 12.21
N VAL A 453 4.98 24.66 11.49
CA VAL A 453 4.94 24.56 10.02
C VAL A 453 5.80 25.63 9.34
N ALA A 454 5.84 26.83 9.91
CA ALA A 454 6.63 27.95 9.37
C ALA A 454 8.14 27.69 9.38
N LEU A 455 8.66 26.92 10.34
CA LEU A 455 10.11 26.73 10.50
C LEU A 455 10.56 25.32 10.11
N LEU A 456 9.94 24.28 10.67
CA LEU A 456 10.47 22.91 10.55
C LEU A 456 10.17 22.30 9.17
N PRO A 457 8.93 22.12 8.71
CA PRO A 457 8.66 21.68 7.35
C PRO A 457 9.29 22.60 6.30
N ARG A 458 9.32 23.92 6.55
CA ARG A 458 9.99 24.89 5.67
C ARG A 458 11.49 24.64 5.53
N PHE A 459 12.15 24.24 6.61
CA PHE A 459 13.55 23.81 6.56
C PHE A 459 13.75 22.65 5.58
N PHE A 460 12.87 21.65 5.58
CA PHE A 460 12.94 20.55 4.62
C PHE A 460 12.50 20.93 3.21
N GLU A 461 11.67 21.97 3.04
CA GLU A 461 11.24 22.45 1.72
C GLU A 461 12.36 23.19 0.97
N ASN A 462 13.21 23.92 1.68
CA ASN A 462 14.29 24.73 1.12
C ASN A 462 15.60 23.95 0.91
N ARG A 463 15.60 22.63 1.10
CA ARG A 463 16.80 21.77 0.92
C ARG A 463 17.11 21.54 -0.57
N PRO A 464 18.35 21.15 -0.95
CA PRO A 464 18.68 20.80 -2.32
C PRO A 464 17.84 19.60 -2.80
N ARG A 465 16.84 19.87 -3.65
CA ARG A 465 15.85 18.86 -4.12
C ARG A 465 16.50 17.63 -4.73
N LEU A 466 17.62 17.81 -5.44
CA LEU A 466 18.42 16.74 -6.05
C LEU A 466 18.92 15.68 -5.07
N LEU A 467 19.11 16.02 -3.79
CA LEU A 467 19.72 15.14 -2.80
C LEU A 467 18.71 14.46 -1.88
N PHE A 468 17.52 15.05 -1.68
CA PHE A 468 16.62 14.62 -0.61
C PHE A 468 15.12 14.54 -0.97
N GLY A 469 14.72 15.00 -2.16
CA GLY A 469 13.33 14.99 -2.62
C GLY A 469 12.40 16.01 -1.93
N ASP A 470 11.16 16.08 -2.41
CA ASP A 470 10.22 17.20 -2.16
C ASP A 470 8.96 16.72 -1.41
N GLU A 471 9.12 16.06 -0.26
CA GLU A 471 7.97 15.41 0.41
C GLU A 471 7.38 16.21 1.57
N ILE A 472 8.14 17.14 2.15
CA ILE A 472 7.75 17.92 3.34
C ILE A 472 7.88 19.41 3.01
N GLY A 473 6.89 20.21 3.41
CA GLY A 473 6.97 21.66 3.26
C GLY A 473 5.91 22.44 4.02
N SER A 474 5.80 23.72 3.69
CA SER A 474 5.21 24.72 4.59
C SER A 474 3.79 25.15 4.22
N ALA A 475 3.04 24.36 3.44
CA ALA A 475 1.74 24.78 2.90
C ALA A 475 0.69 25.15 3.96
N GLY A 476 0.77 24.62 5.19
CA GLY A 476 -0.11 24.99 6.30
C GLY A 476 0.16 26.39 6.89
N TYR A 477 1.31 26.97 6.58
CA TYR A 477 1.68 28.34 6.95
C TYR A 477 1.71 29.26 5.72
N ASN A 478 2.32 28.84 4.62
CA ASN A 478 2.48 29.70 3.43
C ASN A 478 1.35 29.55 2.40
N GLY A 479 0.51 28.51 2.52
CA GLY A 479 -0.47 28.12 1.52
C GLY A 479 0.14 27.36 0.33
N PHE A 480 -0.71 26.65 -0.42
CA PHE A 480 -0.32 26.04 -1.69
C PHE A 480 -0.30 27.08 -2.82
N ASN A 481 0.73 27.04 -3.65
CA ASN A 481 0.83 27.89 -4.85
C ASN A 481 -0.27 27.54 -5.87
N ALA A 482 -0.67 26.27 -5.93
CA ALA A 482 -1.77 25.77 -6.78
C ALA A 482 -3.10 26.51 -6.56
N ALA A 483 -3.37 27.03 -5.36
CA ALA A 483 -4.59 27.82 -5.12
C ALA A 483 -4.63 29.12 -5.94
N ASP A 484 -3.48 29.63 -6.33
CA ASP A 484 -3.34 30.88 -7.08
C ASP A 484 -3.15 30.63 -8.59
N HIS A 485 -3.10 29.35 -9.03
CA HIS A 485 -2.95 28.97 -10.43
C HIS A 485 -4.30 28.77 -11.12
N ALA A 486 -4.45 29.33 -12.33
CA ALA A 486 -5.70 29.28 -13.10
C ALA A 486 -6.18 27.84 -13.41
N ALA A 487 -5.27 26.92 -13.72
CA ALA A 487 -5.59 25.52 -14.04
C ALA A 487 -6.20 24.73 -12.87
N THR A 488 -5.96 25.18 -11.64
CA THR A 488 -6.43 24.54 -10.40
C THR A 488 -7.40 25.43 -9.62
N SER A 489 -7.76 26.59 -10.20
CA SER A 489 -8.70 27.53 -9.64
C SER A 489 -10.08 26.89 -9.48
N GLY A 490 -10.64 26.95 -8.27
CA GLY A 490 -11.92 26.32 -7.92
C GLY A 490 -11.83 24.86 -7.43
N HIS A 491 -10.65 24.22 -7.56
CA HIS A 491 -10.40 22.88 -7.02
C HIS A 491 -9.62 22.90 -5.71
N ILE A 492 -8.74 23.87 -5.52
CA ILE A 492 -8.01 24.06 -4.26
C ILE A 492 -8.13 25.49 -3.77
N GLU A 493 -8.43 25.66 -2.49
CA GLU A 493 -8.50 26.96 -1.84
C GLU A 493 -7.61 27.00 -0.59
N ASN A 494 -6.91 28.12 -0.40
CA ASN A 494 -6.25 28.42 0.86
C ASN A 494 -7.19 29.30 1.70
N PHE A 495 -7.71 28.77 2.79
CA PHE A 495 -8.46 29.52 3.78
C PHE A 495 -7.47 30.29 4.67
N LYS A 496 -7.18 31.53 4.26
CA LYS A 496 -6.17 32.42 4.83
C LYS A 496 -6.82 33.57 5.59
N PHE A 497 -6.35 34.00 6.75
CA PHE A 497 -5.44 33.35 7.67
C PHE A 497 -6.21 33.13 8.97
N LEU A 498 -6.09 31.94 9.55
CA LEU A 498 -6.64 31.67 10.88
C LEU A 498 -5.78 32.33 11.94
N THR A 499 -6.43 32.96 12.91
CA THR A 499 -5.78 33.47 14.11
C THR A 499 -5.40 32.29 15.02
N GLY A 500 -4.14 32.25 15.47
CA GLY A 500 -3.62 31.17 16.31
C GLY A 500 -2.57 30.30 15.63
N GLY A 501 -2.08 29.32 16.40
CA GLY A 501 -0.99 28.42 16.01
C GLY A 501 -1.44 27.15 15.31
N HIS A 502 -0.67 26.07 15.47
CA HIS A 502 -0.83 24.79 14.74
C HIS A 502 -2.21 24.10 14.91
N GLY A 503 -2.99 24.45 15.94
CA GLY A 503 -4.32 23.92 16.21
C GLY A 503 -5.49 24.86 15.88
N ALA A 504 -5.23 26.03 15.29
CA ALA A 504 -6.23 27.08 15.07
C ALA A 504 -7.46 26.61 14.27
N PHE A 505 -7.29 25.61 13.39
CA PHE A 505 -8.39 25.03 12.61
C PHE A 505 -9.52 24.44 13.46
N THR A 506 -9.26 24.12 14.73
CA THR A 506 -10.28 23.58 15.65
C THR A 506 -11.36 24.60 16.02
N GLU A 507 -11.13 25.89 15.77
CA GLU A 507 -12.14 26.95 15.89
C GLU A 507 -13.07 27.01 14.65
N GLU A 508 -12.65 26.43 13.52
CA GLU A 508 -13.37 26.44 12.24
C GLU A 508 -14.13 25.12 11.97
N ARG A 509 -14.53 24.38 13.01
CA ARG A 509 -15.22 23.09 12.86
C ARG A 509 -16.52 23.18 12.06
N ASP A 510 -17.26 24.27 12.21
CA ASP A 510 -18.50 24.50 11.45
C ASP A 510 -18.18 24.67 9.96
N GLY A 511 -17.15 25.47 9.64
CA GLY A 511 -16.70 25.67 8.25
C GLY A 511 -16.12 24.40 7.62
N ILE A 512 -15.44 23.56 8.41
CA ILE A 512 -14.99 22.23 8.00
C ILE A 512 -16.19 21.33 7.69
N SER A 513 -17.16 21.27 8.59
CA SER A 513 -18.37 20.44 8.42
C SER A 513 -19.20 20.91 7.23
N GLU A 514 -19.30 22.23 7.01
CA GLU A 514 -19.92 22.83 5.83
C GLU A 514 -19.21 22.46 4.54
N PHE A 515 -17.89 22.45 4.53
CA PHE A 515 -17.14 22.06 3.34
C PHE A 515 -17.36 20.58 2.98
N ILE A 516 -17.29 19.69 3.97
CA ILE A 516 -17.46 18.23 3.78
C ILE A 516 -18.91 17.87 3.44
N ILE A 517 -19.87 18.58 4.04
CA ILE A 517 -21.31 18.39 3.89
C ILE A 517 -21.95 19.72 3.46
N PRO A 518 -21.79 20.12 2.19
CA PRO A 518 -22.28 21.40 1.71
C PRO A 518 -23.80 21.43 1.66
N THR A 519 -24.37 22.57 2.05
CA THR A 519 -25.80 22.83 1.79
C THR A 519 -25.96 23.20 0.30
N PRO A 520 -26.90 22.59 -0.44
CA PRO A 520 -27.13 22.94 -1.83
C PRO A 520 -27.36 24.46 -2.00
N GLY A 521 -26.57 25.10 -2.87
CA GLY A 521 -26.69 26.53 -3.17
C GLY A 521 -26.06 27.50 -2.16
N ALA A 522 -25.48 27.02 -1.05
CA ALA A 522 -24.74 27.88 -0.13
C ALA A 522 -23.36 28.24 -0.70
N ALA A 523 -23.05 29.52 -0.75
CA ALA A 523 -21.69 29.98 -1.01
C ALA A 523 -20.82 29.65 0.20
N LEU A 524 -19.69 28.99 -0.05
CA LEU A 524 -18.71 28.69 0.99
C LEU A 524 -18.21 30.01 1.58
N SER A 525 -18.50 30.25 2.86
CA SER A 525 -18.05 31.45 3.55
C SER A 525 -16.53 31.38 3.78
N GLY A 526 -15.82 32.46 3.49
CA GLY A 526 -14.39 32.61 3.71
C GLY A 526 -14.09 33.88 4.50
N ARG A 527 -13.45 33.76 5.66
CA ARG A 527 -12.83 34.91 6.32
C ARG A 527 -11.44 35.10 5.74
N ASN A 528 -11.22 36.21 5.05
CA ASN A 528 -9.90 36.62 4.59
C ASN A 528 -9.32 37.69 5.51
N GLU A 529 -8.55 37.29 6.53
CA GLU A 529 -7.64 38.22 7.21
C GLU A 529 -6.41 38.47 6.32
N LYS A 530 -5.90 39.71 6.32
CA LYS A 530 -5.00 40.17 5.25
C LYS A 530 -3.50 39.89 5.46
N ARG A 531 -2.98 39.61 6.66
CA ARG A 531 -1.51 39.54 6.87
C ARG A 531 -1.02 38.59 7.97
N GLN A 532 0.10 37.92 7.69
CA GLN A 532 0.93 37.17 8.64
C GLN A 532 1.98 38.09 9.31
N PRO A 533 2.55 37.70 10.46
CA PRO A 533 3.60 38.47 11.11
C PRO A 533 4.91 38.46 10.29
N ASN A 534 5.42 39.65 9.95
CA ASN A 534 6.60 39.83 9.08
C ASN A 534 7.85 39.06 9.54
N TRP A 535 8.10 38.99 10.85
CA TRP A 535 9.30 38.34 11.39
C TRP A 535 9.31 36.82 11.14
N LEU A 536 8.14 36.17 11.25
CA LEU A 536 8.01 34.73 11.10
C LEU A 536 8.11 34.33 9.63
N THR A 537 7.57 35.15 8.73
CA THR A 537 7.77 35.00 7.28
C THR A 537 9.24 35.13 6.90
N VAL A 538 9.96 36.13 7.43
CA VAL A 538 11.40 36.28 7.19
C VAL A 538 12.20 35.09 7.73
N ALA A 539 11.87 34.60 8.93
CA ALA A 539 12.50 33.40 9.49
C ALA A 539 12.22 32.16 8.63
N SER A 540 10.97 31.94 8.22
CA SER A 540 10.56 30.88 7.29
C SER A 540 11.37 30.91 5.99
N ASP A 541 11.56 32.09 5.39
CA ASP A 541 12.15 32.16 4.05
C ASP A 541 13.68 32.17 4.05
N TYR A 542 14.32 32.84 5.01
CA TYR A 542 15.77 33.08 4.98
C TYR A 542 16.55 32.31 6.04
N PHE A 543 16.03 32.21 7.27
CA PHE A 543 16.77 31.55 8.36
C PHE A 543 16.98 30.06 8.08
N THR A 544 16.01 29.39 7.46
CA THR A 544 16.15 27.97 7.10
C THR A 544 17.25 27.73 6.06
N VAL A 545 17.44 28.66 5.12
CA VAL A 545 18.50 28.55 4.10
C VAL A 545 19.86 28.77 4.75
N ALA A 546 19.97 29.76 5.64
CA ALA A 546 21.18 30.01 6.41
C ALA A 546 21.56 28.78 7.27
N LEU A 547 20.58 28.10 7.87
CA LEU A 547 20.82 26.88 8.65
C LEU A 547 21.38 25.74 7.79
N TRP A 548 20.87 25.54 6.58
CA TRP A 548 21.44 24.57 5.64
C TRP A 548 22.87 24.91 5.25
N ALA A 549 23.16 26.17 4.96
CA ALA A 549 24.53 26.62 4.66
C ALA A 549 25.48 26.36 5.84
N ALA A 550 25.04 26.63 7.07
CA ALA A 550 25.79 26.36 8.28
C ALA A 550 26.04 24.85 8.48
N MET A 551 25.03 23.99 8.27
CA MET A 551 25.18 22.54 8.35
C MET A 551 26.14 22.01 7.28
N ALA A 552 26.04 22.49 6.04
CA ALA A 552 26.94 22.11 4.97
C ALA A 552 28.40 22.49 5.32
N LEU A 553 28.62 23.69 5.87
CA LEU A 553 29.93 24.13 6.34
C LEU A 553 30.48 23.19 7.42
N VAL A 554 29.67 22.83 8.43
CA VAL A 554 30.08 21.90 9.50
C VAL A 554 30.46 20.53 8.92
N LEU A 555 29.67 19.99 7.98
CA LEU A 555 29.97 18.70 7.34
C LEU A 555 31.25 18.74 6.51
N VAL A 556 31.55 19.87 5.84
CA VAL A 556 32.82 20.05 5.11
C VAL A 556 33.99 20.11 6.09
N LEU A 557 33.88 20.91 7.16
CA LEU A 557 34.91 21.01 8.20
C LEU A 557 35.19 19.66 8.86
N LEU A 558 34.15 18.86 9.13
CA LEU A 558 34.30 17.51 9.66
C LEU A 558 35.02 16.59 8.66
N GLY A 559 34.68 16.66 7.37
CA GLY A 559 35.37 15.92 6.31
C GLY A 559 36.86 16.27 6.23
N ILE A 560 37.21 17.56 6.36
CA ILE A 560 38.61 18.03 6.44
C ILE A 560 39.31 17.41 7.66
N ARG A 561 38.69 17.43 8.84
CA ARG A 561 39.25 16.79 10.05
C ARG A 561 39.45 15.29 9.91
N VAL A 562 38.53 14.59 9.27
CA VAL A 562 38.66 13.14 8.97
C VAL A 562 39.85 12.89 8.04
N ALA A 563 40.03 13.73 7.00
CA ALA A 563 41.16 13.61 6.09
C ALA A 563 42.51 13.91 6.79
N GLU A 564 42.58 14.98 7.58
CA GLU A 564 43.76 15.36 8.39
C GLU A 564 44.17 14.22 9.34
N ALA A 565 43.20 13.66 10.07
CA ALA A 565 43.46 12.58 11.03
C ALA A 565 43.92 11.27 10.36
N ALA A 566 43.54 11.03 9.11
CA ALA A 566 43.86 9.80 8.38
C ALA A 566 45.23 9.85 7.67
N GLY A 567 45.87 11.03 7.53
CA GLY A 567 47.18 11.19 6.91
C GLY A 567 47.25 10.59 5.49
N SER A 568 48.16 9.65 5.26
CA SER A 568 48.30 8.96 3.96
C SER A 568 47.08 8.12 3.54
N ARG A 569 46.18 7.81 4.49
CA ARG A 569 44.93 7.08 4.22
C ARG A 569 43.74 8.00 3.96
N ALA A 570 43.95 9.32 3.87
CA ALA A 570 42.89 10.30 3.66
C ALA A 570 41.91 9.95 2.52
N PRO A 571 42.33 9.44 1.34
CA PRO A 571 41.38 9.08 0.28
C PRO A 571 40.35 8.03 0.73
N PHE A 572 40.79 6.99 1.45
CA PHE A 572 39.89 5.92 1.92
C PHE A 572 38.99 6.40 3.05
N ALA A 573 39.52 7.18 3.98
CA ALA A 573 38.74 7.75 5.09
C ALA A 573 37.66 8.72 4.58
N LEU A 574 38.01 9.55 3.58
CA LEU A 574 37.07 10.47 2.94
C LEU A 574 35.99 9.72 2.16
N LEU A 575 36.34 8.66 1.42
CA LEU A 575 35.36 7.80 0.75
C LEU A 575 34.40 7.15 1.75
N ALA A 576 34.91 6.64 2.88
CA ALA A 576 34.07 6.07 3.93
C ALA A 576 33.17 7.13 4.58
N TYR A 577 33.69 8.33 4.85
CA TYR A 577 32.92 9.46 5.37
C TYR A 577 31.80 9.87 4.41
N LEU A 578 32.12 10.08 3.13
CA LEU A 578 31.15 10.43 2.11
C LEU A 578 30.10 9.34 1.92
N PHE A 579 30.49 8.07 1.99
CA PHE A 579 29.56 6.95 1.96
C PHE A 579 28.62 6.95 3.17
N LEU A 580 29.14 7.11 4.39
CA LEU A 580 28.31 7.19 5.60
C LEU A 580 27.37 8.39 5.58
N LEU A 581 27.88 9.55 5.16
CA LEU A 581 27.07 10.75 4.98
C LEU A 581 25.96 10.48 3.98
N TRP A 582 26.29 9.94 2.80
CA TRP A 582 25.30 9.57 1.79
C TRP A 582 24.23 8.60 2.32
N GLN A 583 24.62 7.62 3.15
CA GLN A 583 23.65 6.74 3.80
C GLN A 583 22.73 7.50 4.74
N VAL A 584 23.25 8.33 5.65
CA VAL A 584 22.43 9.13 6.58
C VAL A 584 21.48 10.04 5.82
N LEU A 585 21.98 10.72 4.79
CA LEU A 585 21.20 11.63 3.95
C LEU A 585 20.11 10.90 3.16
N ARG A 586 20.34 9.64 2.75
CA ARG A 586 19.33 8.80 2.08
C ARG A 586 18.17 8.40 3.00
N TRP A 587 18.39 8.33 4.31
CA TRP A 587 17.37 7.93 5.28
C TRP A 587 16.53 9.09 5.85
N ALA A 588 17.00 10.33 5.69
CA ALA A 588 16.34 11.57 6.12
C ALA A 588 15.46 12.16 5.00
#